data_AF-A0A354B2G5-F1
#
_entry.id   AF-A0A354B2G5-F1
#
_cell.length_a   1.000
_cell.length_b   1.000
_cell.length_c   1.000
_cell.angle_alpha   90.00
_cell.angle_beta   90.00
_cell.angle_gamma   90.00
#
_symmetry.space_group_name_H-M   'P 1'
#
loop_
_entity.id
_entity.type
_entity.pdbx_description
1 polymer ?
#
loop_
_entity_poly.entity_id
_entity_poly.type
_entity_poly.pdbx_seq_one_letter_code
_entity_poly.pdbx_strand_id
1 'polypeptide(L)'
;MTSLHDLRLRLLVQQESEQLVDSQPDELDLSVVQARCLCWLAVLAEAHEAQACEAEHHGDVEQAMGWFADAMRLRDVINLVSSIEIPLPAAHEEGEDGDSLAA
;
A
#
# COMPACT_ATOMS: atom_id res chain seq x y z
N MET A 1 11.68 -3.90 -15.27
CA MET A 1 11.44 -5.35 -15.18
C MET A 1 10.75 -5.60 -13.86
N THR A 2 9.43 -5.71 -13.86
CA THR A 2 8.64 -6.11 -12.69
C THR A 2 9.10 -7.51 -12.26
N SER A 3 9.69 -7.62 -11.08
CA SER A 3 10.22 -8.89 -10.59
C SER A 3 9.07 -9.84 -10.26
N LEU A 4 9.26 -11.16 -10.40
CA LEU A 4 8.25 -12.17 -10.02
C LEU A 4 7.75 -11.97 -8.57
N HIS A 5 8.60 -11.41 -7.71
CA HIS A 5 8.26 -11.07 -6.33
C HIS A 5 7.23 -9.94 -6.24
N ASP A 6 7.31 -8.94 -7.12
CA ASP A 6 6.34 -7.83 -7.20
C ASP A 6 4.93 -8.37 -7.50
N LEU A 7 4.80 -9.21 -8.53
CA LEU A 7 3.53 -9.83 -8.89
C LEU A 7 2.97 -10.71 -7.76
N ARG A 8 3.83 -11.51 -7.13
CA ARG A 8 3.43 -12.37 -6.01
C ARG A 8 2.92 -11.55 -4.83
N LEU A 9 3.57 -10.43 -4.51
CA LEU A 9 3.14 -9.56 -3.43
C LEU A 9 1.78 -8.92 -3.76
N ARG A 10 1.59 -8.42 -4.98
CA ARG A 10 0.30 -7.87 -5.43
C ARG A 10 -0.83 -8.87 -5.26
N LEU A 11 -0.64 -10.10 -5.74
CA LEU A 11 -1.66 -11.15 -5.64
C LEU A 11 -1.98 -11.52 -4.19
N LEU A 12 -0.97 -11.59 -3.32
CA LEU A 12 -1.19 -11.84 -1.89
C LEU A 12 -1.99 -10.72 -1.24
N VAL A 13 -1.62 -9.46 -1.50
CA VAL A 13 -2.35 -8.31 -0.93
C VAL A 13 -3.77 -8.27 -1.47
N GLN A 14 -3.98 -8.55 -2.74
CA GLN A 14 -5.31 -8.61 -3.35
C GLN A 14 -6.16 -9.71 -2.71
N GLN A 15 -5.63 -10.93 -2.58
CA GLN A 15 -6.34 -12.06 -1.95
C GLN A 15 -6.70 -11.79 -0.49
N GLU A 16 -5.80 -11.17 0.28
CA GLU A 16 -6.09 -10.79 1.67
C GLU A 16 -7.10 -9.64 1.75
N SER A 17 -7.04 -8.68 0.82
CA SER A 17 -8.00 -7.58 0.74
C SER A 17 -9.41 -8.10 0.46
N GLU A 18 -9.55 -9.04 -0.48
CA GLU A 18 -10.83 -9.72 -0.77
C GLU A 18 -11.36 -10.45 0.48
N GLN A 19 -10.50 -11.21 1.18
CA GLN A 19 -10.89 -11.89 2.43
C GLN A 19 -11.33 -10.93 3.53
N LEU A 20 -10.67 -9.78 3.67
CA LEU A 20 -11.02 -8.76 4.68
C LEU A 20 -12.34 -8.08 4.36
N VAL A 21 -12.59 -7.75 3.10
CA VAL A 21 -13.88 -7.18 2.65
C VAL A 21 -15.02 -8.15 2.94
N ASP A 22 -14.82 -9.44 2.68
CA ASP A 22 -15.85 -10.47 2.93
C ASP A 22 -16.08 -10.75 4.43
N SER A 23 -15.03 -10.66 5.25
CA SER A 23 -15.08 -11.07 6.66
C SER A 23 -15.43 -9.93 7.62
N GLN A 24 -15.02 -8.69 7.32
CA GLN A 24 -15.08 -7.52 8.23
C GLN A 24 -15.31 -6.20 7.45
N PRO A 25 -16.40 -6.07 6.67
CA PRO A 25 -16.62 -4.93 5.78
C PRO A 25 -16.70 -3.57 6.49
N ASP A 26 -17.22 -3.54 7.73
CA ASP A 26 -17.48 -2.30 8.47
C ASP A 26 -16.34 -1.87 9.41
N GLU A 27 -15.32 -2.71 9.62
CA GLU A 27 -14.27 -2.44 10.60
C GLU A 27 -13.02 -1.77 9.99
N LEU A 28 -12.79 -1.94 8.68
CA LEU A 28 -11.54 -1.52 8.05
C LEU A 28 -11.73 -0.98 6.62
N ASP A 29 -11.64 0.33 6.47
CA ASP A 29 -11.53 0.97 5.16
C ASP A 29 -10.11 0.78 4.60
N LEU A 30 -9.97 -0.17 3.67
CA LEU A 30 -8.70 -0.50 3.01
C LEU A 30 -8.08 0.69 2.28
N SER A 31 -8.89 1.65 1.79
CA SER A 31 -8.40 2.87 1.14
C SER A 31 -7.66 3.78 2.12
N VAL A 32 -8.19 3.89 3.33
CA VAL A 32 -7.55 4.63 4.43
C VAL A 32 -6.27 3.93 4.87
N VAL A 33 -6.27 2.60 4.93
CA VAL A 33 -5.06 1.82 5.26
C VAL A 33 -3.96 2.05 4.22
N GLN A 34 -4.27 1.91 2.93
CA GLN A 34 -3.31 2.14 1.85
C GLN A 34 -2.76 3.57 1.89
N ALA A 35 -3.63 4.58 2.05
CA ALA A 35 -3.21 5.97 2.16
C ALA A 35 -2.24 6.19 3.33
N ARG A 36 -2.53 5.62 4.51
CA ARG A 36 -1.62 5.69 5.68
C ARG A 36 -0.29 5.00 5.42
N CYS A 37 -0.29 3.83 4.79
CA CYS A 37 0.94 3.13 4.41
C CYS A 37 1.80 4.00 3.48
N LEU A 38 1.19 4.60 2.46
CA LEU A 38 1.87 5.49 1.52
C LEU A 38 2.47 6.72 2.23
N CYS A 39 1.74 7.34 3.16
CA CYS A 39 2.26 8.45 3.95
C CYS A 39 3.50 8.07 4.75
N TRP A 40 3.47 6.94 5.47
CA TRP A 40 4.62 6.48 6.25
C TRP A 40 5.82 6.11 5.38
N LEU A 41 5.59 5.45 4.25
CA LEU A 41 6.65 5.12 3.29
C LEU A 41 7.30 6.37 2.71
N ALA A 42 6.51 7.40 2.39
CA ALA A 42 7.03 8.67 1.90
C ALA A 42 7.94 9.35 2.93
N VAL A 43 7.49 9.45 4.19
CA VAL A 43 8.30 10.02 5.28
C VAL A 43 9.61 9.24 5.47
N LEU A 44 9.57 7.91 5.39
CA LEU A 44 10.78 7.09 5.47
C LEU A 44 11.73 7.35 4.29
N ALA A 45 11.22 7.44 3.06
CA ALA A 45 12.04 7.71 1.89
C ALA A 45 12.74 9.08 2.00
N GLU A 46 12.00 10.12 2.41
CA GLU A 46 12.56 11.46 2.65
C GLU A 46 13.65 11.44 3.73
N ALA A 47 13.45 10.70 4.82
CA ALA A 47 14.46 10.58 5.87
C ALA A 47 15.76 9.92 5.37
N HIS A 48 15.66 8.89 4.51
CA HIS A 48 16.83 8.24 3.93
C HIS A 48 17.54 9.15 2.91
N GLU A 49 16.81 9.94 2.14
CA GLU A 49 17.38 10.96 1.25
C GLU A 49 18.14 12.03 2.06
N ALA A 50 17.57 12.49 3.17
CA ALA A 50 18.24 13.44 4.05
C ALA A 50 19.54 12.86 4.65
N GLN A 51 19.53 11.59 5.07
CA GLN A 51 20.73 10.89 5.55
C GLN A 51 21.78 10.70 4.46
N ALA A 52 21.37 10.44 3.21
CA ALA A 52 22.28 10.36 2.08
C ALA A 52 23.00 11.70 1.85
N CYS A 53 22.26 12.82 1.86
CA CYS A 53 22.84 14.16 1.74
C CYS A 53 23.77 14.51 2.91
N GLU A 54 23.42 14.12 4.13
CA GLU A 54 24.27 14.32 5.31
C GLU A 54 25.59 13.55 5.17
N ALA A 55 25.55 12.27 4.79
CA ALA A 55 26.75 11.46 4.57
C ALA A 55 27.62 12.01 3.44
N GLU A 56 27.00 12.46 2.34
CA GLU A 56 27.70 13.12 1.23
C GLU A 56 28.43 14.39 1.69
N HIS A 57 27.78 15.22 2.52
CA HIS A 57 28.39 16.43 3.06
C HIS A 57 29.62 16.14 3.93
N HIS A 58 29.64 15.01 4.64
CA HIS A 58 30.78 14.55 5.43
C HIS A 58 31.85 13.83 4.58
N GLY A 59 31.61 13.63 3.28
CA GLY A 59 32.51 12.93 2.36
C GLY A 59 32.46 11.41 2.46
N ASP A 60 31.49 10.84 3.18
CA ASP A 60 31.29 9.38 3.28
C ASP A 60 30.43 8.89 2.11
N VAL A 61 31.08 8.68 0.97
CA VAL A 61 30.43 8.28 -0.28
C VAL A 61 29.79 6.90 -0.18
N GLU A 62 30.41 5.96 0.55
CA GLU A 62 29.87 4.60 0.69
C GLU A 62 28.55 4.62 1.47
N GLN A 63 28.52 5.34 2.59
CA GLN A 63 27.31 5.47 3.38
C GLN A 63 26.22 6.26 2.64
N ALA A 64 26.58 7.35 1.95
CA ALA A 64 25.64 8.12 1.14
C ALA A 64 24.99 7.25 0.06
N MET A 65 25.77 6.41 -0.62
CA MET A 65 25.26 5.46 -1.61
C MET A 65 24.34 4.40 -1.00
N GLY A 66 24.66 3.91 0.21
CA GLY A 66 23.80 2.99 0.95
C GLY A 66 22.42 3.58 1.22
N TRP A 67 22.38 4.77 1.82
CA TRP A 67 21.14 5.49 2.12
C TRP A 67 20.34 5.83 0.86
N PHE A 68 21.01 6.26 -0.21
CA PHE A 68 20.36 6.53 -1.49
C PHE A 68 19.74 5.26 -2.08
N ALA A 69 20.43 4.12 -2.01
CA ALA A 69 19.89 2.85 -2.48
C ALA A 69 18.65 2.41 -1.68
N ASP A 70 18.62 2.66 -0.37
CA ASP A 70 17.45 2.42 0.47
C ASP A 70 16.28 3.34 0.11
N ALA A 71 16.53 4.63 -0.11
CA ALA A 71 15.50 5.57 -0.58
C ALA A 71 14.89 5.13 -1.92
N MET A 72 15.73 4.68 -2.86
CA MET A 72 15.25 4.13 -4.15
C MET A 72 14.41 2.87 -3.97
N ARG A 73 14.82 1.96 -3.08
CA ARG A 73 14.01 0.78 -2.73
C ARG A 73 12.65 1.17 -2.13
N LEU A 74 12.62 2.16 -1.25
CA LEU A 74 11.36 2.67 -0.67
C LEU A 74 10.45 3.28 -1.75
N ARG A 75 11.02 4.03 -2.71
CA ARG A 75 10.27 4.56 -3.86
C ARG A 75 9.67 3.46 -4.73
N ASP A 76 10.39 2.36 -4.94
CA ASP A 76 9.84 1.18 -5.65
C ASP A 76 8.67 0.56 -4.88
N VAL A 77 8.76 0.46 -3.55
CA VAL A 77 7.68 -0.04 -2.70
C VAL A 77 6.47 0.91 -2.70
N ILE A 78 6.68 2.23 -2.70
CA ILE A 78 5.61 3.22 -2.83
C ILE A 78 4.85 3.00 -4.14
N ASN A 79 5.56 2.84 -5.26
CA ASN A 79 4.95 2.57 -6.55
C ASN A 79 4.17 1.25 -6.55
N LEU A 80 4.70 0.22 -5.91
CA LEU A 80 4.02 -1.05 -5.75
C LEU A 80 2.72 -0.89 -4.97
N VAL A 81 2.77 -0.35 -3.75
CA VAL A 81 1.60 -0.16 -2.89
C VAL A 81 0.55 0.71 -3.56
N SER A 82 0.96 1.78 -4.24
CA SER A 82 0.05 2.66 -4.98
C SER A 82 -0.64 1.99 -6.18
N SER A 83 -0.05 0.91 -6.71
CA SER A 83 -0.61 0.16 -7.84
C SER A 83 -1.54 -0.98 -7.44
N ILE A 84 -1.74 -1.19 -6.14
CA ILE A 84 -2.66 -2.19 -5.61
C ILE A 84 -4.08 -1.62 -5.73
N GLU A 85 -4.91 -2.31 -6.50
CA GLU A 85 -6.33 -1.98 -6.62
C GLU A 85 -7.05 -2.40 -5.34
N ILE A 86 -7.84 -1.48 -4.78
CA ILE A 86 -8.66 -1.76 -3.60
C ILE A 86 -10.04 -2.18 -4.09
N PRO A 87 -10.54 -3.36 -3.68
CA PRO A 87 -11.89 -3.76 -4.01
C PRO A 87 -12.86 -2.71 -3.47
N LEU A 88 -13.72 -2.18 -4.34
CA LEU A 88 -14.86 -1.41 -3.85
C LEU A 88 -15.71 -2.36 -3.01
N PRO A 89 -16.16 -1.95 -1.80
CA PRO A 89 -17.18 -2.70 -1.10
C PRO A 89 -18.29 -2.94 -2.11
N ALA A 90 -18.68 -4.19 -2.33
CA ALA A 90 -19.87 -4.47 -3.11
C ALA A 90 -20.96 -3.60 -2.49
N ALA A 91 -21.49 -2.63 -3.26
CA ALA A 91 -22.61 -1.86 -2.81
C ALA A 91 -23.60 -2.90 -2.33
N HIS A 92 -23.82 -2.96 -1.01
CA HIS A 92 -24.80 -3.85 -0.43
C HIS A 92 -26.05 -3.49 -1.21
N GLU A 93 -26.44 -4.32 -2.18
CA GLU A 93 -27.77 -4.29 -2.73
C GLU A 93 -28.60 -4.63 -1.51
N GLU A 94 -29.02 -3.58 -0.79
CA GLU A 94 -30.13 -3.66 0.14
C GLU A 94 -31.21 -4.31 -0.71
N GLY A 95 -31.42 -5.60 -0.47
CA GLY A 95 -32.55 -6.31 -1.00
C GLY A 95 -33.77 -5.52 -0.55
N GLU A 96 -34.31 -4.72 -1.46
CA GLU A 96 -35.74 -4.45 -1.48
C GLU A 96 -36.40 -5.81 -1.73
N ASP A 97 -36.48 -6.62 -0.67
CA ASP A 97 -37.48 -7.65 -0.47
C ASP A 97 -38.84 -6.95 -0.42
N GLY A 98 -39.26 -6.49 -1.59
CA GLY A 98 -40.61 -6.05 -1.91
C GLY A 98 -41.45 -7.26 -2.33
N ASP A 99 -41.47 -8.32 -1.53
CA ASP A 99 -42.58 -9.27 -1.60
C ASP A 99 -42.86 -9.92 -0.23
N SER A 100 -44.15 -9.90 0.13
CA SER A 100 -44.84 -10.72 1.12
C SER A 100 -45.10 -10.15 2.53
N LEU A 101 -46.26 -9.49 2.66
CA LEU A 101 -47.39 -9.78 3.59
C LEU A 101 -48.48 -8.71 3.34
N ALA A 102 -49.79 -8.94 3.23
CA ALA A 102 -50.66 -10.06 3.52
C ALA A 102 -52.07 -9.81 2.92
N ALA A 103 -52.79 -10.91 2.66
CA ALA A 103 -54.26 -11.08 2.64
C ALA A 103 -55.12 -10.33 1.60
#